data_AF-A0A2S5R7W9-F1
#
_entry.id   AF-A0A2S5R7W9-F1
#
_cell.length_a   1.000
_cell.length_b   1.000
_cell.length_c   1.000
_cell.angle_alpha   90.00
_cell.angle_beta   90.00
_cell.angle_gamma   90.00
#
_symmetry.space_group_name_H-M   'P 1'
#
loop_
_entity.id
_entity.type
_entity.pdbx_description
1 polymer ?
#
loop_
_entity_poly.entity_id
_entity_poly.type
_entity_poly.pdbx_seq_one_letter_code
_entity_poly.pdbx_strand_id
1 'polypeptide(L)'
;MSIFKSYRESIIIKDHVKAKHIIVGDYSYYSGYYHAKPFEDCVMYLDEADDHRLPHETDRLIIGKFCSIATGVKFMMGGTQGHTYEWIAS
;
A
#
# COMPACT_ATOMS: atom_id res chain seq x y z
N MET A 1 11.71 16.37 -5.53
CA MET A 1 10.46 17.02 -5.97
C MET A 1 9.34 16.54 -5.07
N SER A 2 8.46 17.44 -4.61
CA SER A 2 7.29 17.05 -3.81
C SER A 2 6.28 16.32 -4.68
N ILE A 3 5.83 15.13 -4.26
CA ILE A 3 4.84 14.31 -4.97
C ILE A 3 3.50 15.05 -5.08
N PHE A 4 3.14 15.82 -4.04
CA PHE A 4 1.94 16.66 -3.99
C PHE A 4 2.37 18.13 -3.91
N LYS A 5 1.83 18.99 -4.77
CA LYS A 5 2.11 20.44 -4.74
C LYS A 5 1.20 21.19 -3.77
N SER A 6 0.01 20.65 -3.49
CA SER A 6 -1.00 21.25 -2.61
C SER A 6 -1.84 20.21 -1.87
N TYR A 7 -2.43 20.60 -0.73
CA TYR A 7 -3.37 19.76 0.04
C TYR A 7 -4.64 19.41 -0.73
N ARG A 8 -4.94 20.14 -1.81
CA ARG A 8 -6.08 19.88 -2.70
C ARG A 8 -5.76 18.88 -3.81
N GLU A 9 -4.49 18.53 -3.98
CA GLU A 9 -4.08 17.58 -5.00
C GLU A 9 -4.25 16.15 -4.52
N SER A 10 -4.48 15.28 -5.49
CA SER A 10 -4.65 13.85 -5.30
C SER A 10 -4.11 13.13 -6.51
N ILE A 11 -3.64 11.92 -6.28
CA ILE A 11 -2.96 11.13 -7.30
C ILE A 11 -3.77 9.88 -7.56
N ILE A 12 -4.03 9.59 -8.84
CA ILE A 12 -4.60 8.31 -9.25
C ILE A 12 -3.58 7.23 -8.96
N ILE A 13 -3.94 6.31 -8.07
CA ILE A 13 -3.01 5.33 -7.51
C ILE A 13 -2.51 4.37 -8.59
N LYS A 14 -3.43 3.91 -9.45
CA LYS A 14 -3.15 2.97 -10.54
C LYS A 14 -2.05 3.45 -11.50
N ASP A 15 -1.92 4.77 -11.68
CA ASP A 15 -0.96 5.37 -12.62
C ASP A 15 0.44 5.54 -12.00
N HIS A 16 0.58 5.34 -10.68
CA HIS A 16 1.80 5.65 -9.92
C HIS A 16 2.36 4.44 -9.15
N VAL A 17 1.53 3.42 -8.88
CA VAL A 17 1.97 2.16 -8.27
C VAL A 17 2.78 1.34 -9.27
N LYS A 18 3.91 0.81 -8.82
CA LYS A 18 4.82 -0.07 -9.55
C LYS A 18 4.77 -1.51 -9.03
N ALA A 19 4.52 -1.68 -7.73
CA ALA A 19 4.44 -2.98 -7.08
C ALA A 19 3.29 -3.83 -7.65
N LYS A 20 3.61 -5.05 -8.09
CA LYS A 20 2.63 -5.96 -8.75
C LYS A 20 1.62 -6.56 -7.78
N HIS A 21 1.95 -6.64 -6.50
CA HIS A 21 1.04 -7.13 -5.45
C HIS A 21 -0.01 -6.09 -5.03
N ILE A 22 0.10 -4.84 -5.49
CA ILE A 22 -0.87 -3.78 -5.26
C ILE A 22 -1.72 -3.60 -6.52
N ILE A 23 -2.98 -4.06 -6.46
CA ILE A 23 -3.91 -4.02 -7.59
C ILE A 23 -4.99 -2.98 -7.28
N VAL A 24 -5.08 -1.94 -8.11
CA VAL A 24 -5.99 -0.82 -7.86
C VAL A 24 -6.91 -0.57 -9.05
N GLY A 25 -8.20 -0.45 -8.75
CA GLY A 25 -9.24 -0.12 -9.73
C GLY A 25 -9.18 1.33 -10.21
N ASP A 26 -9.88 1.58 -11.33
CA ASP A 26 -9.92 2.89 -11.97
C ASP A 26 -10.51 3.97 -11.03
N TYR A 27 -10.02 5.20 -11.18
CA TYR A 27 -10.47 6.40 -10.45
C TYR A 27 -10.26 6.38 -8.93
N SER A 28 -9.62 5.34 -8.39
CA SER A 28 -9.20 5.32 -6.99
C SER A 28 -7.95 6.18 -6.80
N TYR A 29 -8.01 7.09 -5.82
CA TYR A 29 -6.97 8.10 -5.62
C TYR A 29 -6.49 8.18 -4.18
N TYR A 30 -5.29 8.72 -4.02
CA TYR A 30 -4.67 9.00 -2.74
C TYR A 30 -4.38 10.50 -2.58
N SER A 31 -4.84 11.10 -1.49
CA SER A 31 -4.57 12.48 -1.11
C SER A 31 -3.54 12.52 0.01
N GLY A 32 -2.24 12.51 -0.36
CA GLY A 32 -1.14 12.27 0.57
C GLY A 32 -0.33 13.50 1.01
N TYR A 33 -0.81 14.71 0.73
CA TYR A 33 -0.02 15.95 0.92
C TYR A 33 0.60 16.08 2.32
N TYR A 34 -0.16 15.80 3.38
CA TYR A 34 0.32 15.94 4.76
C TYR A 34 1.30 14.85 5.19
N HIS A 35 1.27 13.67 4.55
CA HIS A 35 2.23 12.60 4.79
C HIS A 35 3.47 12.72 3.89
N ALA A 36 3.37 13.45 2.78
CA ALA A 36 4.45 13.70 1.80
C ALA A 36 5.14 12.43 1.26
N LYS A 37 4.43 11.30 1.26
CA LYS A 37 4.90 10.00 0.78
C LYS A 37 4.03 9.49 -0.36
N PRO A 38 4.57 8.65 -1.28
CA PRO A 38 3.75 7.97 -2.29
C PRO A 38 2.78 6.99 -1.62
N PHE A 39 1.81 6.50 -2.40
CA PHE A 39 0.84 5.51 -1.91
C PHE A 39 1.51 4.19 -1.50
N GLU A 40 2.59 3.78 -2.16
CA GLU A 40 3.28 2.52 -1.85
C GLU A 40 3.85 2.50 -0.42
N ASP A 41 4.32 3.64 0.10
CA ASP A 41 4.76 3.79 1.50
C ASP A 41 3.60 3.66 2.53
N CYS A 42 2.35 3.61 2.07
CA CYS A 42 1.20 3.28 2.93
C CYS A 42 0.97 1.77 3.05
N VAL A 43 1.60 0.95 2.21
CA VAL A 43 1.51 -0.51 2.25
C VAL A 43 2.69 -1.03 3.06
N MET A 44 2.39 -1.52 4.26
CA MET A 44 3.40 -1.85 5.26
C MET A 44 3.78 -3.32 5.16
N TYR A 45 5.09 -3.61 5.25
CA TYR A 45 5.66 -4.97 5.35
C TYR A 45 5.45 -5.85 4.12
N LEU A 46 5.24 -5.24 2.97
CA LEU A 46 5.16 -5.94 1.69
C LEU A 46 5.76 -5.02 0.63
N ASP A 47 7.06 -5.18 0.39
CA ASP A 47 7.85 -4.30 -0.48
C ASP A 47 8.40 -5.04 -1.72
N GLU A 48 9.24 -4.36 -2.51
CA GLU A 48 9.83 -4.92 -3.73
C GLU A 48 10.69 -6.16 -3.45
N ALA A 49 11.24 -6.33 -2.24
CA ALA A 49 11.99 -7.53 -1.88
C ALA A 49 11.08 -8.76 -1.71
N ASP A 50 9.79 -8.55 -1.38
CA ASP A 50 8.79 -9.62 -1.33
C ASP A 50 8.24 -10.01 -2.71
N ASP A 51 8.45 -9.18 -3.75
CA ASP A 51 8.05 -9.45 -5.15
C ASP A 51 8.91 -10.56 -5.80
N HIS A 52 9.94 -11.07 -5.11
CA HIS A 52 10.71 -12.24 -5.53
C HIS A 52 10.00 -13.58 -5.24
N ARG A 53 9.00 -13.59 -4.36
CA ARG A 53 8.21 -14.80 -4.07
C ARG A 53 7.25 -15.10 -5.20
N LEU A 54 6.80 -16.35 -5.29
CA LEU A 54 5.85 -16.70 -6.34
C LEU A 54 4.52 -15.94 -6.09
N PRO A 55 3.79 -15.53 -7.14
CA PRO A 55 2.58 -14.71 -6.98
C PRO A 55 1.46 -15.31 -6.10
N HIS A 56 1.53 -16.62 -5.83
CA HIS A 56 0.61 -17.33 -4.93
C HIS A 56 1.08 -17.38 -3.47
N GLU A 57 2.32 -16.99 -3.20
CA GLU A 57 2.96 -16.98 -1.88
C GLU A 57 2.98 -15.57 -1.26
N THR A 58 2.74 -14.54 -2.08
CA THR A 58 2.72 -13.14 -1.67
C THR A 58 1.29 -12.68 -1.43
N ASP A 59 1.03 -12.11 -0.25
CA ASP A 59 -0.21 -11.40 0.03
C ASP A 59 -0.44 -10.29 -1.01
N ARG A 60 -1.70 -9.92 -1.27
CA ARG A 60 -2.02 -8.87 -2.24
C ARG A 60 -2.95 -7.83 -1.64
N LEU A 61 -2.68 -6.56 -1.93
CA LEU A 61 -3.60 -5.46 -1.64
C LEU A 61 -4.46 -5.20 -2.87
N ILE A 62 -5.76 -5.46 -2.76
CA ILE A 62 -6.73 -5.21 -3.84
C ILE A 62 -7.65 -4.07 -3.42
N ILE A 63 -7.63 -2.97 -4.17
CA ILE A 63 -8.49 -1.81 -3.97
C ILE A 63 -9.44 -1.69 -5.16
N GLY A 64 -10.72 -1.51 -4.86
CA GLY A 64 -11.78 -1.35 -5.88
C GLY A 64 -11.65 -0.07 -6.70
N LYS A 65 -12.69 0.21 -7.49
CA LYS A 65 -12.80 1.46 -8.27
C LYS A 65 -13.41 2.58 -7.42
N PHE A 66 -13.11 3.83 -7.76
CA PHE A 66 -13.69 5.03 -7.14
C PHE A 66 -13.49 5.17 -5.63
N CYS A 67 -12.40 4.62 -5.08
CA CYS A 67 -12.05 4.76 -3.67
C CYS A 67 -11.30 6.08 -3.42
N SER A 68 -11.71 6.82 -2.39
CA SER A 68 -11.01 7.99 -1.89
C SER A 68 -10.15 7.61 -0.69
N ILE A 69 -8.83 7.71 -0.81
CA ILE A 69 -7.89 7.33 0.25
C ILE A 69 -7.22 8.56 0.84
N ALA A 70 -7.37 8.71 2.16
CA ALA A 70 -6.87 9.85 2.92
C ALA A 70 -5.37 9.71 3.26
N THR A 71 -4.74 10.87 3.50
CA THR A 71 -3.35 11.01 3.93
C THR A 71 -3.04 10.12 5.14
N GLY A 72 -1.88 9.45 5.12
CA GLY A 72 -1.38 8.72 6.29
C GLY A 72 -2.07 7.38 6.57
N VAL A 73 -2.96 6.90 5.69
CA VAL A 73 -3.49 5.53 5.80
C VAL A 73 -2.36 4.51 5.86
N LYS A 74 -2.61 3.39 6.53
CA LYS A 74 -1.69 2.26 6.60
C LYS A 74 -2.45 0.97 6.34
N PHE A 75 -1.97 0.21 5.35
CA PHE A 75 -2.41 -1.15 5.05
C PHE A 75 -1.36 -2.10 5.63
N MET A 76 -1.72 -2.81 6.70
CA MET A 76 -0.85 -3.79 7.33
C MET A 76 -0.89 -5.07 6.50
N MET A 77 0.27 -5.47 5.97
CA MET A 77 0.43 -6.70 5.19
C MET A 77 1.38 -7.67 5.90
N GLY A 78 1.58 -8.85 5.32
CA GLY A 78 2.51 -9.86 5.84
C GLY A 78 1.91 -10.72 6.96
N GLY A 79 0.58 -10.83 7.01
CA GLY A 79 -0.15 -11.63 7.99
C GLY A 79 0.27 -11.35 9.43
N THR A 80 0.73 -12.39 10.13
CA THR A 80 1.19 -12.28 11.52
C THR A 80 2.64 -11.85 11.67
N GLN A 81 3.38 -11.67 10.58
CA GLN A 81 4.81 -11.35 10.59
C GLN A 81 5.66 -12.36 11.38
N GLY A 82 5.24 -13.63 11.37
CA GLY A 82 5.90 -14.72 12.09
C GLY A 82 5.50 -14.82 13.57
N HIS A 83 4.67 -13.91 14.08
CA HIS A 83 4.13 -14.02 15.44
C HIS A 83 3.03 -15.08 15.48
N THR A 84 3.23 -16.13 16.27
CA THR A 84 2.23 -17.18 16.48
C THR A 84 1.70 -17.08 17.89
N TYR A 85 0.44 -16.64 18.05
CA TYR A 85 -0.17 -16.38 19.37
C TYR A 85 -0.22 -17.64 20.27
N GLU A 86 -0.30 -18.83 19.66
CA GLU A 86 -0.36 -20.12 20.36
C GLU A 86 1.01 -20.61 20.89
N TRP A 87 2.11 -19.94 20.53
CA TRP A 87 3.44 -20.37 20.96
C TRP A 87 3.77 -19.84 22.35
N ILE A 88 4.40 -20.70 23.14
CA ILE A 88 4.89 -20.35 24.48
C ILE A 88 6.12 -19.45 24.29
N ALA A 89 6.06 -18.23 24.84
CA ALA A 89 7.24 -17.42 25.04
C ALA A 89 8.02 -18.01 26.23
N SER A 90 9.16 -18.64 25.95
CA SER A 90 10.13 -19.09 26.96
C SER A 90 11.12 -18.01 27.33
#